data_AF-A0A3N2P634-F1
#
_entry.id   AF-A0A3N2P634-F1
#
_cell.length_a   1.000
_cell.length_b   1.000
_cell.length_c   1.000
_cell.angle_alpha   90.00
_cell.angle_beta   90.00
_cell.angle_gamma   90.00
#
_symmetry.space_group_name_H-M   'P 1'
#
loop_
_entity.id
_entity.type
_entity.pdbx_description
1 polymer ?
#
loop_
_entity_poly.entity_id
_entity_poly.type
_entity_poly.pdbx_seq_one_letter_code
_entity_poly.pdbx_strand_id
1 'polypeptide(L)'
;MRILLSLVAVLTLGGCAGHEPERHESGAAAPLRGFGIEVDREVAPRVPRVHLTTCGSWGCHEQDVPLHISGPTSVLPCPSSAAPDTACGVARLPGAGPGYGYAPVPALTVDEVTVRVTTPPGAPFPIDAEVLVRPSVVCPRQPGRPDQPPASGAARATCPGGAPQARLHIAADGTVRQSR
;
A
#
# COMPACT_ATOMS: atom_id res chain seq x y z
N MET A 1 -66.23 -21.81 -29.24
CA MET A 1 -67.02 -21.88 -27.99
C MET A 1 -66.13 -22.42 -26.87
N ARG A 2 -65.60 -21.54 -26.02
CA ARG A 2 -65.16 -21.81 -24.63
C ARG A 2 -64.81 -20.47 -23.99
N ILE A 3 -65.43 -20.24 -22.83
CA ILE A 3 -65.51 -19.00 -22.05
C ILE A 3 -64.62 -19.19 -20.81
N LEU A 4 -64.28 -18.06 -20.19
CA LEU A 4 -63.84 -17.82 -18.79
C LEU A 4 -62.34 -17.58 -18.60
N LEU A 5 -61.93 -16.32 -18.35
CA LEU A 5 -61.97 -15.57 -17.07
C LEU A 5 -60.77 -15.95 -16.20
N SER A 6 -59.75 -15.10 -16.12
CA SER A 6 -59.42 -14.24 -14.96
C SER A 6 -57.87 -14.32 -14.83
N LEU A 7 -57.09 -13.38 -14.30
CA LEU A 7 -57.28 -12.46 -13.20
C LEU A 7 -56.12 -11.43 -13.26
N VAL A 8 -56.42 -10.23 -12.80
CA VAL A 8 -55.58 -9.06 -12.52
C VAL A 8 -54.26 -9.40 -11.79
N ALA A 9 -53.16 -8.73 -12.14
CA ALA A 9 -52.08 -8.44 -11.19
C ALA A 9 -51.30 -7.14 -11.53
N VAL A 10 -51.74 -6.06 -10.89
CA VAL A 10 -50.95 -5.01 -10.21
C VAL A 10 -49.95 -4.18 -11.04
N LEU A 11 -50.45 -3.02 -11.49
CA LEU A 11 -49.68 -1.78 -11.51
C LEU A 11 -49.47 -1.32 -10.07
N THR A 12 -48.24 -1.43 -9.56
CA THR A 12 -47.77 -0.56 -8.47
C THR A 12 -46.57 0.22 -8.98
N LEU A 13 -46.80 1.51 -9.24
CA LEU A 13 -45.74 2.50 -9.19
C LEU A 13 -45.30 2.61 -7.73
N GLY A 14 -44.07 2.23 -7.45
CA GLY A 14 -43.50 2.38 -6.12
C GLY A 14 -42.06 1.91 -6.10
N GLY A 15 -41.14 2.87 -5.95
CA GLY A 15 -39.76 2.60 -5.59
C GLY A 15 -38.79 2.78 -6.74
N CYS A 16 -38.08 3.92 -6.72
CA CYS A 16 -36.70 3.93 -7.16
C CYS A 16 -35.97 2.85 -6.36
N ALA A 17 -35.82 1.65 -6.93
CA ALA A 17 -34.70 0.79 -6.60
C ALA A 17 -33.47 1.61 -7.03
N GLY A 18 -32.78 2.32 -6.14
CA GLY A 18 -32.25 1.67 -4.95
C GLY A 18 -31.29 0.58 -5.39
N HIS A 19 -30.54 0.78 -6.48
CA HIS A 19 -29.19 0.26 -6.53
C HIS A 19 -28.43 0.98 -5.42
N GLU A 20 -28.56 0.49 -4.18
CA GLU A 20 -27.40 0.48 -3.32
C GLU A 20 -26.32 -0.23 -4.13
N PRO A 21 -25.18 0.41 -4.44
CA PRO A 21 -24.04 -0.38 -4.85
C PRO A 21 -23.84 -1.36 -3.71
N GLU A 22 -24.00 -2.66 -4.00
CA GLU A 22 -23.49 -3.71 -3.13
C GLU A 22 -22.15 -3.19 -2.63
N ARG A 23 -22.10 -2.87 -1.33
CA ARG A 23 -20.83 -2.82 -0.62
C ARG A 23 -20.29 -4.20 -0.88
N HIS A 24 -19.45 -4.31 -1.91
CA HIS A 24 -18.39 -5.27 -1.90
C HIS A 24 -17.74 -5.03 -0.54
N GLU A 25 -18.04 -5.90 0.42
CA GLU A 25 -17.06 -6.27 1.42
C GLU A 25 -15.81 -6.52 0.60
N SER A 26 -15.00 -5.47 0.49
CA SER A 26 -13.68 -5.54 -0.07
C SER A 26 -12.99 -6.52 0.84
N GLY A 27 -12.97 -7.77 0.39
CA GLY A 27 -12.44 -8.88 1.14
C GLY A 27 -11.12 -8.43 1.69
N ALA A 28 -11.09 -8.29 3.02
CA ALA A 28 -9.91 -8.23 3.87
C ALA A 28 -8.61 -8.32 3.04
N ALA A 29 -8.07 -7.18 2.58
CA ALA A 29 -6.91 -7.20 1.69
C ALA A 29 -5.78 -7.94 2.40
N ALA A 30 -5.37 -9.09 1.84
CA ALA A 30 -4.31 -9.90 2.41
C ALA A 30 -3.01 -9.08 2.47
N PRO A 31 -2.15 -9.29 3.48
CA PRO A 31 -0.87 -8.61 3.55
C PRO A 31 -0.04 -8.87 2.28
N LEU A 32 0.58 -7.80 1.78
CA LEU A 32 1.42 -7.85 0.59
C LEU A 32 2.76 -8.50 0.98
N ARG A 33 3.01 -9.70 0.45
CA ARG A 33 4.26 -10.44 0.73
C ARG A 33 5.43 -9.83 -0.02
N GLY A 34 6.27 -9.09 0.70
CA GLY A 34 7.37 -8.36 0.12
C GLY A 34 7.78 -7.13 0.93
N PHE A 35 8.61 -6.31 0.29
CA PHE A 35 9.15 -5.08 0.88
C PHE A 35 8.58 -3.85 0.16
N GLY A 36 8.08 -2.89 0.94
CA GLY A 36 7.94 -1.53 0.46
C GLY A 36 9.30 -0.84 0.43
N ILE A 37 9.55 -0.02 -0.58
CA ILE A 37 10.77 0.79 -0.67
C ILE A 37 10.34 2.25 -0.66
N GLU A 38 10.94 3.04 0.21
CA GLU A 38 10.77 4.49 0.28
C GLU A 38 12.13 5.16 0.12
N VAL A 39 12.16 6.21 -0.70
CA VAL A 39 13.38 6.94 -1.02
C VAL A 39 13.16 8.42 -0.75
N ASP A 40 14.09 9.02 -0.02
CA ASP A 40 14.06 10.44 0.30
C ASP A 40 13.90 11.29 -0.96
N ARG A 41 13.07 12.34 -0.84
CA ARG A 41 12.75 13.27 -1.92
C ARG A 41 13.99 13.84 -2.61
N GLU A 42 15.07 14.08 -1.86
CA GLU A 42 16.32 14.68 -2.36
C GLU A 42 17.12 13.77 -3.28
N VAL A 43 16.93 12.45 -3.16
CA VAL A 43 17.65 11.42 -3.94
C VAL A 43 16.73 10.66 -4.88
N ALA A 44 15.41 10.66 -4.67
CA ALA A 44 14.44 9.93 -5.49
C ALA A 44 14.58 10.17 -7.02
N PRO A 45 14.83 11.39 -7.53
CA PRO A 45 15.07 11.62 -8.97
C PRO A 45 16.33 10.95 -9.52
N ARG A 46 17.31 10.67 -8.67
CA ARG A 46 18.60 10.06 -9.03
C ARG A 46 18.60 8.54 -8.87
N VAL A 47 17.56 7.98 -8.27
CA VAL A 47 17.39 6.54 -8.01
C VAL A 47 16.07 6.08 -8.64
N PRO A 48 16.00 5.91 -9.98
CA PRO A 48 14.77 5.48 -10.65
C PRO A 48 14.46 3.99 -10.44
N ARG A 49 15.46 3.22 -10.01
CA ARG A 49 15.40 1.77 -9.80
C ARG A 49 16.44 1.36 -8.76
N VAL A 50 16.13 0.33 -7.99
CA VAL A 50 17.09 -0.43 -7.18
C VAL A 50 17.01 -1.90 -7.53
N HIS A 51 18.13 -2.59 -7.42
CA HIS A 51 18.21 -4.05 -7.44
C HIS A 51 18.20 -4.55 -6.00
N LEU A 52 17.31 -5.49 -5.71
CA LEU A 52 17.16 -6.11 -4.41
C LEU A 52 17.53 -7.59 -4.47
N THR A 53 18.42 -8.00 -3.58
CA THR A 53 18.72 -9.41 -3.30
C THR A 53 18.21 -9.73 -1.89
N THR A 54 17.22 -10.60 -1.76
CA THR A 54 16.67 -11.04 -0.48
C THR A 54 17.05 -12.49 -0.24
N CYS A 55 17.75 -12.80 0.84
CA CYS A 55 18.15 -14.16 1.18
C CYS A 55 17.51 -14.62 2.50
N GLY A 56 16.92 -15.81 2.48
CA GLY A 56 16.34 -16.47 3.65
C GLY A 56 16.55 -17.99 3.61
N SER A 57 15.81 -18.72 4.44
CA SER A 57 15.86 -20.19 4.49
C SER A 57 15.47 -20.88 3.18
N TRP A 58 14.76 -20.17 2.30
CA TRP A 58 14.30 -20.61 0.99
C TRP A 58 15.26 -20.24 -0.16
N GLY A 59 16.45 -19.73 0.15
CA GLY A 59 17.44 -19.26 -0.84
C GLY A 59 17.39 -17.75 -1.05
N CYS A 60 17.97 -17.29 -2.15
CA CYS A 60 18.00 -15.87 -2.51
C CYS A 60 17.04 -15.56 -3.66
N HIS A 61 16.34 -14.43 -3.57
CA HIS A 61 15.46 -13.89 -4.59
C HIS A 61 15.99 -12.51 -5.01
N GLU A 62 16.19 -12.34 -6.31
CA GLU A 62 16.70 -11.12 -6.89
C GLU A 62 15.64 -10.45 -7.77
N GLN A 63 15.54 -9.13 -7.70
CA GLN A 63 14.67 -8.38 -8.59
C GLN A 63 15.07 -6.90 -8.69
N ASP A 64 14.82 -6.35 -9.87
CA ASP A 64 14.85 -4.91 -10.09
C ASP A 64 13.50 -4.30 -9.70
N VAL A 65 13.53 -3.30 -8.81
CA VAL A 65 12.34 -2.60 -8.34
C VAL A 65 12.32 -1.18 -8.93
N PRO A 66 11.34 -0.87 -9.79
CA PRO A 66 11.14 0.49 -10.26
C PRO A 66 10.65 1.38 -9.11
N LEU A 67 11.17 2.60 -9.05
CA LEU A 67 10.78 3.60 -8.08
C LEU A 67 9.93 4.68 -8.74
N HIS A 68 8.71 4.83 -8.23
CA HIS A 68 7.77 5.84 -8.66
C HIS A 68 7.89 7.06 -7.77
N ILE A 69 8.33 8.16 -8.36
CA ILE A 69 8.37 9.47 -7.69
C ILE A 69 6.93 9.96 -7.59
N SER A 70 6.40 10.00 -6.38
CA SER A 70 5.08 10.59 -6.15
C SER A 70 5.25 12.09 -5.95
N GLY A 71 4.42 12.88 -6.62
CA GLY A 71 4.35 14.31 -6.33
C GLY A 71 3.90 14.57 -4.88
N PRO A 72 4.24 15.74 -4.30
CA PRO A 72 3.83 16.08 -2.95
C PRO A 72 2.31 16.02 -2.81
N THR A 73 1.81 15.61 -1.65
CA THR A 73 0.38 15.53 -1.37
C THR A 73 -0.10 16.76 -0.63
N SER A 74 -1.28 17.25 -1.00
CA SER A 74 -2.02 18.28 -0.26
C SER A 74 -3.30 17.69 0.28
N VAL A 75 -3.59 17.96 1.55
CA VAL A 75 -4.91 17.65 2.12
C VAL A 75 -5.94 18.57 1.48
N LEU A 76 -7.06 18.01 1.04
CA LEU A 76 -8.21 18.76 0.55
C LEU A 76 -9.21 18.94 1.70
N PRO A 77 -9.66 20.19 1.96
CA PRO A 77 -10.65 20.44 2.99
C PRO A 77 -12.00 19.81 2.61
N CYS A 78 -12.74 19.41 3.62
CA CYS A 78 -14.11 18.93 3.45
C CYS A 78 -15.04 20.03 2.93
N PRO A 79 -15.95 19.72 1.98
CA PRO A 79 -17.04 20.63 1.67
C PRO A 79 -17.95 20.76 2.90
N SER A 80 -17.96 21.97 3.48
CA SER A 80 -18.84 22.52 4.53
C SER A 80 -19.58 21.53 5.44
N SER A 81 -19.12 21.43 6.70
CA SER A 81 -19.77 20.89 7.94
C SER A 81 -18.81 20.03 8.79
N ALA A 82 -17.64 19.68 8.25
CA ALA A 82 -16.62 18.98 9.01
C ALA A 82 -15.80 19.94 9.90
N ALA A 83 -15.18 19.40 10.95
CA ALA A 83 -14.28 20.16 11.80
C ALA A 83 -13.13 20.78 10.98
N PRO A 84 -12.54 21.90 11.43
CA PRO A 84 -11.50 22.63 10.67
C PRO A 84 -10.31 21.77 10.25
N ASP A 85 -10.00 20.71 11.01
CA ASP A 85 -8.89 19.79 10.76
C ASP A 85 -9.30 18.50 10.05
N THR A 86 -10.55 18.42 9.55
CA THR A 86 -11.03 17.24 8.84
C THR A 86 -10.58 17.27 7.38
N ALA A 87 -9.71 16.32 7.03
CA ALA A 87 -9.34 16.00 5.66
C ALA A 87 -10.45 15.18 4.97
N CYS A 88 -10.97 15.64 3.82
CA CYS A 88 -11.90 14.83 3.00
C CYS A 88 -11.28 14.27 1.73
N GLY A 89 -10.04 14.65 1.44
CA GLY A 89 -9.32 14.14 0.30
C GLY A 89 -7.84 14.45 0.36
N VAL A 90 -7.11 13.86 -0.57
CA VAL A 90 -5.69 14.14 -0.78
C VAL A 90 -5.50 14.38 -2.28
N ALA A 91 -5.01 15.55 -2.65
CA ALA A 91 -4.60 15.86 -4.01
C ALA A 91 -3.10 15.59 -4.17
N ARG A 92 -2.70 15.00 -5.30
CA ARG A 92 -1.29 14.97 -5.71
C ARG A 92 -0.97 16.26 -6.45
N LEU A 93 -0.02 17.01 -5.92
CA LEU A 93 0.50 18.22 -6.54
C LEU A 93 1.61 17.88 -7.55
N PRO A 94 1.80 18.70 -8.60
CA PRO A 94 2.96 18.59 -9.46
C PRO A 94 4.25 18.93 -8.69
N GLY A 95 5.30 18.13 -8.90
CA GLY A 95 6.62 18.34 -8.30
C GLY A 95 7.33 17.04 -7.94
N ALA A 96 8.63 17.11 -7.65
CA ALA A 96 9.38 15.97 -7.13
C ALA A 96 9.02 15.76 -5.66
N GLY A 97 8.45 14.61 -5.30
CA GLY A 97 8.30 14.15 -3.92
C GLY A 97 9.12 12.88 -3.66
N PRO A 98 8.84 12.14 -2.59
CA PRO A 98 9.54 10.88 -2.28
C PRO A 98 9.31 9.80 -3.35
N GLY A 99 10.26 8.89 -3.46
CA GLY A 99 10.20 7.73 -4.34
C GLY A 99 9.61 6.52 -3.61
N TYR A 100 8.76 5.76 -4.29
CA TYR A 100 8.15 4.55 -3.74
C TYR A 100 8.26 3.36 -4.69
N GLY A 101 8.58 2.19 -4.15
CA GLY A 101 8.60 0.93 -4.86
C GLY A 101 7.99 -0.21 -4.04
N TYR A 102 7.69 -1.31 -4.71
CA TYR A 102 7.26 -2.53 -4.05
C TYR A 102 7.97 -3.73 -4.65
N ALA A 103 8.48 -4.58 -3.76
CA ALA A 103 9.32 -5.72 -4.07
C ALA A 103 8.61 -7.00 -3.62
N PRO A 104 7.85 -7.69 -4.49
CA PRO A 104 7.17 -8.92 -4.12
C PRO A 104 8.18 -10.02 -3.78
N VAL A 105 7.94 -10.75 -2.70
CA VAL A 105 8.71 -11.95 -2.33
C VAL A 105 7.71 -13.00 -1.83
N PRO A 106 7.19 -13.88 -2.72
CA PRO A 106 6.11 -14.81 -2.36
C PRO A 106 6.45 -15.77 -1.21
N ALA A 107 7.73 -16.14 -1.10
CA ALA A 107 8.26 -17.04 -0.08
C ALA A 107 8.58 -16.33 1.26
N LEU A 108 8.35 -15.01 1.37
CA LEU A 108 8.71 -14.25 2.57
C LEU A 108 7.92 -14.72 3.79
N THR A 109 8.64 -15.25 4.76
CA THR A 109 8.13 -15.66 6.07
C THR A 109 8.34 -14.53 7.09
N VAL A 110 8.12 -14.81 8.38
CA VAL A 110 8.39 -13.87 9.48
C VAL A 110 9.81 -13.98 10.04
N ASP A 111 10.60 -14.91 9.50
CA ASP A 111 11.97 -15.12 9.93
C ASP A 111 12.85 -13.94 9.50
N GLU A 112 13.91 -13.68 10.26
CA GLU A 112 14.89 -12.66 9.89
C GLU A 112 15.56 -13.06 8.56
N VAL A 113 15.65 -12.08 7.65
CA VAL A 113 16.24 -12.26 6.32
C VAL A 113 17.28 -11.17 6.07
N THR A 114 18.26 -11.49 5.23
CA THR A 114 19.23 -10.50 4.76
C THR A 114 18.73 -9.89 3.46
N VAL A 115 18.74 -8.57 3.36
CA VAL A 115 18.39 -7.83 2.13
C VAL A 115 19.55 -6.95 1.73
N ARG A 116 20.04 -7.14 0.50
CA ARG A 116 20.99 -6.23 -0.15
C ARG A 116 20.27 -5.33 -1.13
N VAL A 117 20.56 -4.04 -1.08
CA VAL A 117 20.03 -3.01 -1.97
C VAL A 117 21.18 -2.40 -2.75
N THR A 118 21.12 -2.49 -4.06
CA THR A 118 22.13 -1.88 -4.95
C THR A 118 21.49 -1.05 -6.03
N THR A 119 22.15 0.00 -6.51
CA THR A 119 21.77 0.65 -7.77
C THR A 119 22.50 0.04 -8.97
N PRO A 120 21.92 0.09 -10.19
CA PRO A 120 22.62 -0.34 -11.40
C PRO A 120 23.97 0.37 -11.59
N PRO A 121 24.96 -0.28 -12.23
CA PRO A 121 26.22 0.36 -12.58
C PRO A 121 26.00 1.65 -13.38
N GLY A 122 26.71 2.73 -13.01
CA GLY A 122 26.57 4.03 -13.66
C GLY A 122 25.37 4.87 -13.18
N ALA A 123 24.64 4.43 -12.15
CA ALA A 123 23.58 5.24 -11.55
C ALA A 123 24.13 6.58 -11.00
N PRO A 124 23.37 7.70 -11.12
CA PRO A 124 23.80 9.01 -10.62
C PRO A 124 23.98 9.08 -9.10
N PHE A 125 23.39 8.13 -8.36
CA PHE A 125 23.48 8.02 -6.92
C PHE A 125 23.73 6.56 -6.56
N PRO A 126 24.98 6.18 -6.21
CA PRO A 126 25.32 4.79 -5.93
C PRO A 126 24.80 4.37 -4.56
N ILE A 127 24.13 3.22 -4.53
CA ILE A 127 23.72 2.53 -3.29
C ILE A 127 24.34 1.13 -3.34
N ASP A 128 24.93 0.72 -2.22
CA ASP A 128 25.30 -0.66 -1.92
C ASP A 128 25.21 -0.85 -0.41
N ALA A 129 24.10 -1.43 0.04
CA ALA A 129 23.83 -1.61 1.46
C ALA A 129 23.23 -2.99 1.72
N GLU A 130 23.68 -3.63 2.80
CA GLU A 130 23.11 -4.87 3.30
C GLU A 130 22.45 -4.61 4.66
N VAL A 131 21.22 -5.10 4.84
CA VAL A 131 20.43 -4.91 6.05
C VAL A 131 19.79 -6.22 6.48
N LEU A 132 19.81 -6.48 7.78
CA LEU A 132 18.99 -7.53 8.40
C LEU A 132 17.57 -6.98 8.58
N VAL A 133 16.59 -7.70 8.05
CA VAL A 133 15.20 -7.30 8.08
C VAL A 133 14.40 -8.35 8.81
N ARG A 134 13.56 -7.93 9.75
CA ARG A 134 12.56 -8.79 10.39
C ARG A 134 11.20 -8.47 9.79
N PRO A 135 10.66 -9.31 8.88
CA PRO A 135 9.36 -9.08 8.29
C PRO A 135 8.27 -9.16 9.37
N SER A 136 7.46 -8.12 9.47
CA SER A 136 6.31 -8.04 10.34
C SER A 136 5.20 -7.23 9.68
N VAL A 137 3.99 -7.78 9.61
CA VAL A 137 2.84 -7.00 9.14
C VAL A 137 2.47 -5.99 10.24
N VAL A 138 2.73 -4.72 9.99
CA VAL A 138 2.21 -3.59 10.77
C VAL A 138 1.09 -2.96 9.97
N CYS A 139 -0.16 -3.20 10.38
CA CYS A 139 -1.28 -2.54 9.73
C CYS A 139 -1.33 -1.07 10.15
N PRO A 140 -1.48 -0.11 9.22
CA PRO A 140 -1.73 1.27 9.58
C PRO A 140 -3.00 1.37 10.43
N ARG A 141 -3.03 2.31 11.37
CA ARG A 141 -4.24 2.58 12.17
C ARG A 141 -5.40 2.88 11.22
N GLN A 142 -6.57 2.32 11.52
CA GLN A 142 -7.78 2.66 10.77
C GLN A 142 -8.08 4.15 10.93
N PRO A 143 -8.29 4.89 9.82
CA PRO A 143 -8.80 6.26 9.90
C PRO A 143 -10.10 6.27 10.71
N GLY A 144 -10.18 7.07 11.77
CA GLY A 144 -11.34 7.18 12.65
C GLY A 144 -11.31 6.37 13.95
N ARG A 145 -10.26 5.57 14.21
CA ARG A 145 -10.03 4.93 15.53
C ARG A 145 -8.60 5.16 16.03
N PRO A 146 -8.24 6.41 16.39
CA PRO A 146 -6.89 6.75 16.85
C PRO A 146 -6.49 6.01 18.14
N ASP A 147 -7.48 5.62 18.96
CA ASP A 147 -7.27 4.92 20.23
C ASP A 147 -6.98 3.43 20.08
N GLN A 148 -7.17 2.87 18.87
CA GLN A 148 -6.87 1.48 18.62
C GLN A 148 -5.37 1.34 18.25
N PRO A 149 -4.59 0.52 18.99
CA PRO A 149 -3.20 0.28 18.63
C PRO A 149 -3.12 -0.35 17.23
N PRO A 150 -2.06 -0.05 16.44
CA PRO A 150 -1.85 -0.70 15.15
C PRO A 150 -1.86 -2.23 15.34
N ALA A 151 -2.61 -2.93 14.50
CA ALA A 151 -2.63 -4.39 14.55
C ALA A 151 -1.27 -4.91 14.08
N SER A 152 -0.55 -5.58 14.98
CA SER A 152 0.70 -6.29 14.70
C SER A 152 0.51 -7.78 14.96
N GLY A 153 0.86 -8.63 14.01
CA GLY A 153 0.80 -10.07 14.23
C GLY A 153 1.31 -10.91 13.08
N ALA A 154 2.04 -11.98 13.42
CA ALA A 154 2.78 -12.85 12.49
C ALA A 154 1.91 -13.68 11.52
N ALA A 155 0.57 -13.70 11.63
CA ALA A 155 -0.24 -14.62 10.82
C ALA A 155 -1.66 -14.16 10.43
N ARG A 156 -2.22 -13.07 10.98
CA ARG A 156 -3.66 -12.77 10.79
C ARG A 156 -4.04 -11.29 10.76
N ALA A 157 -3.08 -10.38 10.63
CA ALA A 157 -3.41 -8.97 10.54
C ALA A 157 -3.96 -8.68 9.12
N THR A 158 -5.29 -8.66 8.99
CA THR A 158 -5.98 -8.11 7.83
C THR A 158 -5.74 -6.61 7.80
N CYS A 159 -4.90 -6.12 6.90
CA CYS A 159 -4.66 -4.69 6.77
C CYS A 159 -5.64 -4.10 5.77
N PRO A 160 -6.50 -3.14 6.16
CA PRO A 160 -7.26 -2.37 5.19
C PRO A 160 -6.28 -1.67 4.24
N GLY A 161 -6.31 -2.03 2.96
CA GLY A 161 -5.44 -1.47 1.92
C GLY A 161 -4.15 -2.25 1.61
N GLY A 162 -3.86 -3.37 2.30
CA GLY A 162 -2.67 -4.20 2.03
C GLY A 162 -1.35 -3.52 2.41
N ALA A 163 -0.78 -3.85 3.57
CA ALA A 163 0.53 -3.35 3.97
C ALA A 163 1.65 -4.34 3.56
N PRO A 164 2.83 -3.87 3.13
CA PRO A 164 3.98 -4.75 2.94
C PRO A 164 4.44 -5.33 4.29
N GLN A 165 5.05 -6.52 4.26
CA GLN A 165 5.58 -7.16 5.47
C GLN A 165 6.80 -6.45 6.05
N ALA A 166 7.48 -5.59 5.29
CA ALA A 166 8.50 -4.69 5.82
C ALA A 166 8.66 -3.49 4.88
N ARG A 167 9.27 -2.41 5.39
CA ARG A 167 9.63 -1.25 4.59
C ARG A 167 11.12 -0.97 4.70
N LEU A 168 11.73 -0.64 3.58
CA LEU A 168 13.11 -0.19 3.47
C LEU A 168 13.10 1.30 3.14
N HIS A 169 13.81 2.08 3.92
CA HIS A 169 13.98 3.50 3.70
C HIS A 169 15.42 3.79 3.24
N ILE A 170 15.54 4.46 2.10
CA ILE A 170 16.79 4.91 1.50
C ILE A 170 16.91 6.41 1.74
N ALA A 171 17.83 6.78 2.64
CA ALA A 171 18.04 8.15 3.03
C ALA A 171 18.91 8.92 2.03
N ALA A 172 18.92 10.26 2.16
CA ALA A 172 19.71 11.15 1.31
C ALA A 172 21.23 10.88 1.32
N ASP A 173 21.76 10.25 2.39
CA ASP A 173 23.16 9.85 2.53
C ASP A 173 23.47 8.46 1.93
N GLY A 174 22.47 7.79 1.36
CA GLY A 174 22.59 6.46 0.76
C GLY A 174 22.49 5.31 1.76
N THR A 175 22.25 5.61 3.04
CA THR A 175 21.99 4.57 4.03
C THR A 175 20.63 3.92 3.79
N VAL A 176 20.57 2.61 4.03
CA VAL A 176 19.35 1.83 3.96
C VAL A 176 18.99 1.33 5.34
N ARG A 177 17.74 1.51 5.77
CA ARG A 177 17.26 1.07 7.08
C ARG A 177 15.87 0.47 6.96
N GLN A 178 15.57 -0.51 7.82
CA GLN A 178 14.19 -0.96 7.97
C GLN A 178 13.37 0.14 8.67
N SER A 179 12.29 0.60 8.04
CA SER A 179 11.27 1.45 8.67
C SER A 179 10.08 0.61 9.15
N ARG A 180 9.39 1.11 10.18
CA ARG A 180 8.21 0.46 10.79
C ARG A 180 6.93 0.84 10.06
#